data_AF-A0A7S1TFV4-F1
#
_entry.id   AF-A0A7S1TFV4-F1
#
_cell.length_a   1.000
_cell.length_b   1.000
_cell.length_c   1.000
_cell.angle_alpha   90.00
_cell.angle_beta   90.00
_cell.angle_gamma   90.00
#
_symmetry.space_group_name_H-M   'P 1'
#
loop_
_entity.id
_entity.type
_entity.pdbx_description
1 polymer ?
#
loop_
_entity_poly.entity_id
_entity_poly.type
_entity_poly.pdbx_seq_one_letter_code
_entity_poly.pdbx_strand_id
1 'polypeptide(L)'
;FSRHPITGNDAEVYMELATGMGETLASASIRGMPYRATFNRVSGAVQFLSYASFGHALRPDAEAVSQLTLEAVDYTREPLTRDPAFRSMIAKRLGLVAVFLESQLGGQPQDIEGVICSSRGQPPAIHIVQARPMVLYQSSS
;
A
#
# COMPACT_ATOMS: atom_id res chain seq x y z
N PHE A 1 -6.11 -3.87 1.03
CA PHE A 1 -7.26 -4.77 1.25
C PHE A 1 -7.13 -5.46 2.60
N SER A 2 -8.13 -5.33 3.47
CA SER A 2 -8.06 -5.96 4.79
C SER A 2 -8.21 -7.48 4.74
N ARG A 3 -8.82 -8.03 3.69
CA ARG A 3 -8.78 -9.47 3.34
C ARG A 3 -7.97 -9.71 2.08
N HIS A 4 -7.35 -10.87 1.92
CA HIS A 4 -6.64 -11.23 0.70
C HIS A 4 -7.61 -11.30 -0.50
N PRO A 5 -7.48 -10.42 -1.52
CA PRO A 5 -8.51 -10.28 -2.56
C PRO A 5 -8.51 -11.44 -3.57
N ILE A 6 -7.36 -12.12 -3.75
CA ILE A 6 -7.22 -13.25 -4.69
C ILE A 6 -7.58 -14.59 -4.04
N THR A 7 -6.98 -14.93 -2.90
CA THR A 7 -7.19 -16.23 -2.23
C THR A 7 -8.42 -16.25 -1.32
N GLY A 8 -8.97 -15.09 -0.96
CA GLY A 8 -10.06 -14.98 0.02
C GLY A 8 -9.64 -15.25 1.46
N ASN A 9 -8.34 -15.37 1.76
CA ASN A 9 -7.85 -15.66 3.10
C ASN A 9 -8.16 -14.52 4.08
N ASP A 10 -9.09 -14.76 5.01
CA ASP A 10 -9.51 -13.81 6.05
C ASP A 10 -8.41 -13.49 7.07
N ALA A 11 -7.42 -14.38 7.21
CA ALA A 11 -6.30 -14.14 8.12
C ALA A 11 -5.29 -13.12 7.56
N GLU A 12 -5.37 -12.76 6.28
CA GLU A 12 -4.36 -11.94 5.62
C GLU A 12 -4.90 -10.59 5.15
N VAL A 13 -4.25 -9.52 5.60
CA VAL A 13 -4.32 -8.21 4.96
C VAL A 13 -3.36 -8.23 3.77
N TYR A 14 -3.84 -7.86 2.59
CA TYR A 14 -3.03 -7.75 1.38
C TYR A 14 -2.80 -6.27 1.02
N MET A 15 -1.55 -5.93 0.77
CA MET A 15 -1.08 -4.56 0.57
C MET A 15 -0.35 -4.44 -0.78
N GLU A 16 -0.68 -3.40 -1.53
CA GLU A 16 0.10 -2.94 -2.68
C GLU A 16 0.63 -1.55 -2.39
N LEU A 17 1.92 -1.30 -2.67
CA LEU A 17 2.56 -0.02 -2.44
C LEU A 17 3.30 0.42 -3.70
N ALA A 18 3.28 1.71 -3.98
CA ALA A 18 4.11 2.36 -4.98
C ALA A 18 4.83 3.56 -4.37
N THR A 19 5.96 3.93 -4.97
CA THR A 19 6.62 5.19 -4.69
C THR A 19 5.89 6.31 -5.44
N GLY A 20 5.63 7.44 -4.75
CA GLY A 20 4.89 8.57 -5.32
C GLY A 20 3.38 8.47 -5.10
N MET A 21 2.62 9.12 -5.96
CA MET A 21 1.17 9.21 -5.85
C MET A 21 0.46 7.90 -6.25
N GLY A 22 -0.70 7.65 -5.62
CA GLY A 22 -1.48 6.41 -5.75
C GLY A 22 -2.07 6.17 -7.14
N GLU A 23 -2.17 7.20 -7.98
CA GLU A 23 -2.57 7.14 -9.39
C GLU A 23 -1.64 6.22 -10.20
N THR A 24 -0.39 6.05 -9.75
CA THR A 24 0.55 5.05 -10.30
C THR A 24 -0.01 3.62 -10.18
N LEU A 25 -0.68 3.32 -9.07
CA LEU A 25 -1.36 2.03 -8.85
C LEU A 25 -2.69 1.96 -9.58
N ALA A 26 -3.50 3.03 -9.50
CA ALA A 26 -4.87 3.03 -9.99
C ALA A 26 -4.99 3.09 -11.53
N SER A 27 -4.09 3.80 -12.21
CA SER A 27 -4.22 4.04 -13.66
C SER A 27 -3.77 2.87 -14.53
N ALA A 28 -2.99 1.93 -14.00
CA ALA A 28 -2.31 0.84 -14.74
C ALA A 28 -1.53 1.29 -15.99
N SER A 29 -1.32 2.60 -16.16
CA SER A 29 -0.75 3.22 -17.37
C SER A 29 0.78 3.27 -17.35
N ILE A 30 1.36 3.11 -16.15
CA ILE A 30 2.81 3.07 -15.94
C ILE A 30 3.24 1.60 -15.88
N ARG A 31 4.10 1.19 -16.83
CA ARG A 31 4.67 -0.16 -16.85
C ARG A 31 5.53 -0.39 -15.61
N GLY A 32 5.25 -1.48 -14.89
CA GLY A 32 6.00 -1.90 -13.72
C GLY A 32 5.12 -2.75 -12.79
N MET A 33 5.68 -3.13 -11.65
CA MET A 33 4.93 -3.80 -10.59
C MET A 33 5.03 -3.00 -9.29
N PRO A 34 4.01 -3.06 -8.42
CA PRO A 34 4.09 -2.52 -7.07
C PRO A 34 4.87 -3.45 -6.13
N TYR A 35 5.22 -2.92 -4.95
CA TYR A 35 5.52 -3.81 -3.83
C TYR A 35 4.24 -4.52 -3.44
N ARG A 36 4.35 -5.79 -3.10
CA ARG A 36 3.24 -6.58 -2.56
C ARG A 36 3.64 -7.20 -1.25
N ALA A 37 2.76 -7.14 -0.26
CA ALA A 37 2.97 -7.78 1.01
C ALA A 37 1.67 -8.30 1.60
N THR A 38 1.77 -9.34 2.42
CA THR A 38 0.71 -9.78 3.31
C THR A 38 1.08 -9.51 4.76
N PHE A 39 0.07 -9.23 5.58
CA PHE A 39 0.16 -9.21 7.04
C PHE A 39 -0.86 -10.19 7.59
N ASN A 40 -0.40 -11.20 8.33
CA ASN A 40 -1.27 -12.14 9.00
C ASN A 40 -1.77 -11.55 10.32
N ARG A 41 -3.07 -11.33 10.44
CA ARG A 41 -3.69 -10.67 11.61
C ARG A 41 -3.67 -11.54 12.88
N VAL A 42 -3.41 -12.84 12.76
CA VAL A 42 -3.35 -13.78 13.88
C VAL A 42 -1.93 -13.90 14.41
N SER A 43 -0.96 -14.19 13.53
CA SER A 43 0.45 -14.35 13.92
C SER A 43 1.23 -13.04 14.00
N GLY A 44 0.71 -11.97 13.39
CA GLY A 44 1.41 -10.70 13.23
C GLY A 44 2.57 -10.76 12.21
N ALA A 45 2.70 -11.85 11.45
CA ALA A 45 3.75 -12.05 10.48
C ALA A 45 3.53 -11.17 9.23
N VAL A 46 4.63 -10.66 8.67
CA VAL A 46 4.65 -9.93 7.40
C VAL A 46 5.41 -10.76 6.38
N GLN A 47 4.86 -10.91 5.18
CA GLN A 47 5.55 -11.53 4.04
C GLN A 47 5.54 -10.58 2.85
N PHE A 48 6.69 -10.32 2.25
CA PHE A 48 6.78 -9.60 0.98
C PHE A 48 6.73 -10.59 -0.18
N LEU A 49 5.83 -10.33 -1.12
CA LEU A 49 5.57 -11.16 -2.29
C LEU A 49 6.30 -10.61 -3.53
N SER A 50 6.46 -9.29 -3.64
CA SER A 50 7.23 -8.65 -4.71
C SER A 50 7.80 -7.30 -4.28
N TYR A 51 8.88 -6.91 -4.96
CA TYR A 51 9.42 -5.55 -4.92
C TYR A 51 8.93 -4.74 -6.12
N ALA A 52 8.85 -3.42 -5.95
CA ALA A 52 8.38 -2.56 -7.02
C ALA A 52 9.41 -2.38 -8.14
N SER A 53 8.93 -2.07 -9.34
CA SER A 53 9.73 -1.91 -10.56
C SER A 53 9.21 -0.84 -11.51
N PHE A 54 8.40 0.11 -11.03
CA PHE A 54 7.94 1.24 -11.84
C PHE A 54 9.12 2.15 -12.19
N GLY A 55 9.31 2.41 -13.49
CA GLY A 55 10.40 3.28 -13.94
C GLY A 55 10.24 4.75 -13.48
N HIS A 56 8.99 5.17 -13.23
CA HIS A 56 8.65 6.53 -12.84
C HIS A 56 7.57 6.53 -11.76
N ALA A 57 7.56 7.60 -10.96
CA ALA A 57 6.56 7.92 -9.95
C ALA A 57 5.94 9.28 -10.28
N LEU A 58 4.63 9.41 -10.07
CA LEU A 58 3.96 10.71 -10.10
C LEU A 58 4.23 11.45 -8.79
N ARG A 59 4.73 12.69 -8.86
CA ARG A 59 4.97 13.56 -7.71
C ARG A 59 4.45 14.97 -7.95
N PRO A 60 4.06 15.71 -6.89
CA PRO A 60 3.76 17.13 -7.02
C PRO A 60 4.97 17.90 -7.55
N ASP A 61 4.75 18.74 -8.55
CA ASP A 61 5.75 19.70 -9.00
C ASP A 61 6.03 20.70 -7.87
N ALA A 62 7.30 20.87 -7.51
CA ALA A 62 7.73 21.78 -6.45
C ALA A 62 7.55 23.27 -6.83
N GLU A 63 7.58 23.58 -8.13
CA GLU A 63 7.53 24.94 -8.68
C GLU A 63 6.14 25.27 -9.25
N ALA A 64 5.41 24.27 -9.76
CA ALA A 64 4.07 24.45 -10.32
C ALA A 64 2.98 23.92 -9.37
N VAL A 65 2.38 24.82 -8.59
CA VAL A 65 1.19 24.53 -7.77
C VAL A 65 0.09 23.98 -8.68
N SER A 66 -0.30 22.71 -8.49
CA SER A 66 -1.33 21.93 -9.23
C SER A 66 -0.88 20.99 -10.37
N GLN A 67 0.42 20.79 -10.59
CA GLN A 67 0.90 19.82 -11.60
C GLN A 67 1.56 18.59 -10.96
N LEU A 68 1.40 17.44 -11.62
CA LEU A 68 2.13 16.22 -11.33
C LEU A 68 3.22 16.03 -12.39
N THR A 69 4.42 15.69 -11.95
CA THR A 69 5.54 15.33 -12.83
C THR A 69 5.83 13.84 -12.70
N LEU A 70 6.31 13.25 -13.81
CA LEU A 70 6.86 11.90 -13.81
C LEU A 70 8.35 11.99 -13.47
N GLU A 71 8.72 11.47 -12.31
CA GLU A 71 10.10 11.41 -11.86
C GLU A 71 10.62 9.98 -11.88
N ALA A 72 11.85 9.78 -12.36
CA ALA A 72 12.49 8.48 -12.35
C ALA A 72 12.67 7.97 -10.91
N VAL A 73 12.37 6.69 -10.67
CA VAL A 73 12.50 6.08 -9.34
C VAL A 73 13.84 5.36 -9.22
N ASP A 74 14.65 5.76 -8.25
CA ASP A 74 15.87 5.03 -7.87
C ASP A 74 15.59 4.08 -6.70
N TYR A 75 15.21 2.85 -7.02
CA TYR A 75 14.91 1.81 -6.02
C TYR A 75 16.12 1.42 -5.15
N THR A 76 17.35 1.77 -5.51
CA THR A 76 18.52 1.55 -4.63
C THR A 76 18.52 2.49 -3.43
N ARG A 77 17.72 3.57 -3.49
CA ARG A 77 17.57 4.58 -2.45
C ARG A 77 16.24 4.49 -1.71
N GLU A 78 15.24 3.81 -2.29
CA GLU A 78 13.92 3.64 -1.69
C GLU A 78 13.98 2.80 -0.40
N PRO A 79 13.58 3.35 0.77
CA PRO A 79 13.61 2.63 2.05
C PRO A 79 12.83 1.31 2.05
N LEU A 80 11.69 1.27 1.33
CA LEU A 80 10.92 0.03 1.17
C LEU A 80 11.71 -1.07 0.46
N THR A 81 12.68 -0.76 -0.39
CA THR A 81 13.58 -1.75 -1.01
C THR A 81 14.78 -2.05 -0.11
N ARG A 82 15.52 -1.01 0.28
CA ARG A 82 16.87 -1.17 0.86
C ARG A 82 16.91 -1.44 2.37
N ASP A 83 15.84 -1.12 3.11
CA ASP A 83 15.79 -1.23 4.56
C ASP A 83 14.75 -2.28 5.00
N PRO A 84 15.18 -3.52 5.31
CA PRO A 84 14.28 -4.59 5.75
C PRO A 84 13.53 -4.27 7.05
N ALA A 85 14.15 -3.51 7.96
CA ALA A 85 13.54 -3.15 9.23
C ALA A 85 12.43 -2.11 9.01
N PHE A 86 12.71 -1.05 8.24
CA PHE A 86 11.70 -0.08 7.84
C PHE A 86 10.54 -0.73 7.09
N ARG A 87 10.86 -1.58 6.10
CA ARG A 87 9.88 -2.29 5.29
C ARG A 87 8.94 -3.15 6.16
N SER A 88 9.51 -3.95 7.07
CA SER A 88 8.73 -4.80 7.97
C SER A 88 7.89 -3.99 8.95
N MET A 89 8.46 -2.93 9.52
CA MET A 89 7.75 -2.01 10.42
C MET A 89 6.54 -1.36 9.72
N ILE A 90 6.72 -0.81 8.52
CA ILE A 90 5.65 -0.16 7.76
C ILE A 90 4.55 -1.15 7.40
N ALA A 91 4.89 -2.30 6.83
CA ALA A 91 3.90 -3.31 6.45
C ALA A 91 3.09 -3.79 7.67
N LYS A 92 3.74 -3.99 8.82
CA LYS A 92 3.04 -4.34 10.07
C LYS A 92 2.09 -3.22 10.52
N ARG A 93 2.53 -1.95 10.47
CA ARG A 93 1.68 -0.81 10.83
C ARG A 93 0.46 -0.69 9.91
N LEU A 94 0.65 -0.82 8.60
CA LEU A 94 -0.44 -0.82 7.62
C LEU A 94 -1.42 -1.97 7.85
N GLY A 95 -0.91 -3.17 8.12
CA GLY A 95 -1.71 -4.34 8.47
C GLY A 95 -2.60 -4.10 9.69
N LEU A 96 -2.03 -3.54 10.77
CA LEU A 96 -2.77 -3.19 11.97
C LEU A 96 -3.82 -2.09 11.72
N VAL A 97 -3.49 -1.07 10.92
CA VAL A 97 -4.45 -0.02 10.53
C VAL A 97 -5.62 -0.61 9.74
N ALA A 98 -5.37 -1.53 8.81
CA ALA A 98 -6.42 -2.18 8.03
C ALA A 98 -7.36 -3.02 8.91
N VAL A 99 -6.81 -3.80 9.85
CA VAL A 99 -7.60 -4.56 10.84
C VAL A 99 -8.42 -3.63 11.72
N PHE A 100 -7.81 -2.53 12.20
CA PHE A 100 -8.51 -1.54 13.01
C PHE A 100 -9.68 -0.93 12.24
N LEU A 101 -9.46 -0.44 11.01
CA LEU A 101 -10.52 0.16 10.19
C LEU A 101 -11.64 -0.83 9.89
N GLU A 102 -11.32 -2.07 9.53
CA GLU A 102 -12.31 -3.14 9.34
C GLU A 102 -13.21 -3.30 10.58
N SER A 103 -12.62 -3.32 11.78
CA SER A 103 -13.38 -3.43 13.03
C SER A 103 -14.30 -2.24 13.30
N GLN A 104 -13.88 -1.03 12.91
CA GLN A 104 -14.66 0.19 13.11
C GLN A 104 -15.75 0.39 12.05
N LEU A 105 -15.59 -0.21 10.86
CA LEU A 105 -16.48 -0.09 9.72
C LEU A 105 -17.43 -1.29 9.59
N GLY A 106 -17.87 -1.84 10.74
CA GLY A 106 -18.88 -2.89 10.79
C GLY A 106 -18.36 -4.32 10.57
N GLY A 107 -17.05 -4.53 10.64
CA GLY A 107 -16.43 -5.86 10.57
C GLY A 107 -16.41 -6.49 9.17
N GLN A 108 -16.81 -5.75 8.14
CA GLN A 108 -16.75 -6.22 6.76
C GLN A 108 -15.38 -5.91 6.14
N PRO A 109 -14.79 -6.81 5.33
CA PRO A 109 -13.51 -6.55 4.66
C PRO A 109 -13.52 -5.24 3.88
N GLN A 110 -12.44 -4.48 3.94
CA GLN A 110 -12.31 -3.15 3.37
C GLN A 110 -11.24 -3.10 2.27
N ASP A 111 -11.57 -2.41 1.19
CA ASP A 111 -10.62 -1.84 0.24
C ASP A 111 -10.21 -0.45 0.74
N ILE A 112 -8.92 -0.26 0.98
CA ILE A 112 -8.38 0.89 1.72
C ILE A 112 -7.25 1.50 0.91
N GLU A 113 -7.37 2.80 0.68
CA GLU A 113 -6.35 3.62 0.03
C GLU A 113 -5.75 4.61 1.03
N GLY A 114 -4.47 4.88 0.88
CA GLY A 114 -3.75 5.79 1.76
C GLY A 114 -2.38 6.15 1.24
N VAL A 115 -1.69 7.00 2.00
CA VAL A 115 -0.33 7.47 1.69
C VAL A 115 0.56 7.38 2.92
N ILE A 116 1.82 7.02 2.69
CA ILE A 116 2.87 7.02 3.72
C ILE A 116 3.73 8.26 3.49
N CYS A 117 3.65 9.21 4.43
CA CYS A 117 4.45 10.43 4.40
C CYS A 117 5.66 10.24 5.31
N SER A 118 6.87 10.33 4.74
CA SER A 118 8.11 10.27 5.50
C SER A 118 8.76 11.65 5.52
N SER A 119 9.09 12.14 6.72
CA SER A 119 9.87 13.38 6.91
C SER A 119 11.12 13.08 7.70
N ARG A 120 12.20 13.82 7.43
CA ARG A 120 13.50 13.58 8.06
C ARG A 120 13.39 13.76 9.58
N GLY A 121 13.79 12.73 10.31
CA GLY A 121 13.78 12.74 11.78
C GLY A 121 12.40 12.55 12.42
N GLN A 122 11.36 12.26 11.63
CA GLN A 122 10.02 11.97 12.13
C GLN A 122 9.61 10.53 11.78
N PRO A 123 8.85 9.84 12.63
CA PRO A 123 8.27 8.56 12.27
C PRO A 123 7.34 8.75 11.05
N PRO A 124 7.28 7.77 10.14
CA PRO A 124 6.40 7.88 8.98
C PRO A 124 4.94 7.98 9.43
N ALA A 125 4.22 8.94 8.86
CA ALA A 125 2.80 9.14 9.05
C ALA A 125 2.03 8.35 7.98
N ILE A 126 0.93 7.73 8.40
CA ILE A 126 0.02 6.99 7.51
C ILE A 126 -1.28 7.79 7.46
N HIS A 127 -1.68 8.23 6.28
CA HIS A 127 -2.94 8.92 6.05
C HIS A 127 -3.86 8.02 5.24
N ILE A 128 -5.10 7.88 5.68
CA ILE A 128 -6.13 7.13 4.97
C ILE A 128 -6.90 8.11 4.11
N VAL A 129 -6.97 7.87 2.80
CA VAL A 129 -7.67 8.75 1.86
C VAL A 129 -9.05 8.21 1.53
N GLN A 130 -9.22 6.89 1.54
CA GLN A 130 -10.50 6.23 1.28
C GLN A 130 -10.55 4.86 1.95
N ALA A 131 -11.72 4.46 2.43
CA ALA A 131 -12.03 3.09 2.85
C ALA A 131 -13.45 2.74 2.40
N ARG A 132 -13.63 1.57 1.80
CA ARG A 132 -14.94 1.08 1.33
C ARG A 132 -15.03 -0.44 1.50
N PRO A 133 -16.23 -1.01 1.67
CA PRO A 133 -16.41 -2.47 1.70
C PRO A 133 -15.88 -3.15 0.42
N MET A 134 -15.22 -4.29 0.57
CA MET A 134 -14.82 -5.14 -0.54
C MET A 134 -16.04 -5.84 -1.12
N VAL A 135 -16.36 -5.57 -2.38
CA VAL A 135 -17.33 -6.34 -3.16
C VAL A 135 -16.54 -7.34 -4.01
N LEU A 136 -16.40 -8.59 -3.55
CA LEU A 136 -15.85 -9.66 -4.37
C LEU A 136 -16.98 -10.28 -5.20
N TYR A 137 -16.77 -10.44 -6.51
CA TYR A 137 -17.69 -11.19 -7.35
C TYR A 137 -17.69 -12.66 -6.89
N GLN A 138 -18.73 -13.07 -6.20
CA GLN A 138 -19.01 -14.49 -5.98
C GLN A 138 -19.70 -15.01 -7.23
N SER A 139 -18.97 -15.72 -8.10
CA SER A 139 -19.64 -16.58 -9.07
C SER A 139 -20.36 -17.67 -8.28
N SER A 140 -21.69 -17.60 -8.21
CA SER A 140 -22.50 -18.69 -7.71
C SER A 140 -22.21 -19.92 -8.56
N SER A 141 -21.55 -20.92 -7.97
CA SER A 141 -21.47 -22.28 -8.49
C SER A 141 -22.76 -23.04 -8.20
#